data_AF-A0A7S7MYB5-F1
#
_entry.id   AF-A0A7S7MYB5-F1
#
_cell.length_a   1.000
_cell.length_b   1.000
_cell.length_c   1.000
_cell.angle_alpha   90.00
_cell.angle_beta   90.00
_cell.angle_gamma   90.00
#
_symmetry.space_group_name_H-M   'P 1'
#
loop_
_entity.id
_entity.type
_entity.pdbx_description
1 polymer ?
#
loop_
_entity_poly.entity_id
_entity_poly.type
_entity_poly.pdbx_seq_one_letter_code
_entity_poly.pdbx_strand_id
1 'polypeptide(L)'
;MTEHRPPTATEWLIRQAQPDDVHALVELDAYAAAHAHRRVFIHDAVVNQQCLVAVSDHACAGYLVLTHDFFDHGFIALVVVSPTCQRQGVALRLLAAAEAACKTPKLFASTNASNRASQALMTKAGFIPSGQIENLDEDDPECVYVKFLR
;
A
#
# COMPACT_ATOMS: atom_id res chain seq x y z
N MET A 1 -14.29 28.80 -29.49
CA MET A 1 -13.80 28.80 -28.10
C MET A 1 -14.57 27.75 -27.33
N THR A 2 -13.99 26.57 -27.19
CA THR A 2 -14.44 25.53 -26.26
C THR A 2 -13.26 25.31 -25.33
N GLU A 3 -13.32 25.91 -24.15
CA GLU A 3 -12.33 25.67 -23.10
C GLU A 3 -12.46 24.21 -22.67
N HIS A 4 -11.47 23.41 -23.06
CA HIS A 4 -11.29 22.07 -22.56
C HIS A 4 -10.75 22.20 -21.14
N ARG A 5 -11.65 22.34 -20.16
CA ARG A 5 -11.29 22.21 -18.74
C ARG A 5 -10.71 20.79 -18.57
N PRO A 6 -9.43 20.63 -18.17
CA PRO A 6 -8.91 19.31 -17.88
C PRO A 6 -9.79 18.67 -16.80
N PRO A 7 -10.05 17.35 -16.85
CA PRO A 7 -10.77 16.69 -15.77
C PRO A 7 -10.05 17.02 -14.46
N THR A 8 -10.78 17.59 -13.51
CA THR A 8 -10.31 17.82 -12.15
C THR A 8 -9.71 16.50 -11.66
N ALA A 9 -8.41 16.48 -11.36
CA ALA A 9 -7.75 15.30 -10.86
C ALA A 9 -8.54 14.82 -9.64
N THR A 10 -9.02 13.58 -9.68
CA THR A 10 -9.65 12.92 -8.55
C THR A 10 -8.75 13.07 -7.34
N GLU A 11 -9.16 13.85 -6.34
CA GLU A 11 -8.35 14.13 -5.18
C GLU A 11 -8.64 13.07 -4.12
N TRP A 12 -7.72 12.11 -3.99
CA TRP A 12 -7.82 11.13 -2.91
C TRP A 12 -7.32 11.74 -1.60
N LEU A 13 -8.19 11.73 -0.59
CA LEU A 13 -7.80 11.97 0.79
C LEU A 13 -7.13 10.71 1.34
N ILE A 14 -5.93 10.85 1.89
CA ILE A 14 -5.28 9.78 2.65
C ILE A 14 -5.50 10.02 4.13
N ARG A 15 -6.00 9.01 4.85
CA ARG A 15 -6.24 9.07 6.30
C ARG A 15 -6.01 7.72 6.94
N GLN A 16 -5.93 7.71 8.27
CA GLN A 16 -6.01 6.46 9.03
C GLN A 16 -7.37 5.79 8.80
N ALA A 17 -7.33 4.48 8.58
CA ALA A 17 -8.52 3.65 8.49
C ALA A 17 -9.21 3.55 9.85
N GLN A 18 -10.53 3.51 9.83
CA GLN A 18 -11.40 3.34 10.98
C GLN A 18 -12.08 1.97 10.91
N PRO A 19 -12.61 1.43 12.03
CA PRO A 19 -13.33 0.16 12.02
C PRO A 19 -14.42 0.05 10.94
N ASP A 20 -15.12 1.15 10.66
CA ASP A 20 -16.17 1.22 9.62
C ASP A 20 -15.62 1.04 8.20
N ASP A 21 -14.32 1.25 7.96
CA ASP A 21 -13.70 1.03 6.65
C ASP A 21 -13.47 -0.46 6.35
N VAL A 22 -13.40 -1.34 7.37
CA VAL A 22 -12.96 -2.74 7.22
C VAL A 22 -13.74 -3.48 6.14
N HIS A 23 -15.07 -3.30 6.09
CA HIS A 23 -15.91 -3.93 5.07
C HIS A 23 -15.48 -3.52 3.66
N ALA A 24 -15.31 -2.21 3.41
CA ALA A 24 -14.90 -1.69 2.11
C ALA A 24 -13.47 -2.12 1.74
N LEU A 25 -12.56 -2.25 2.72
CA LEU A 25 -11.21 -2.75 2.48
C LEU A 25 -11.22 -4.22 2.04
N VAL A 26 -12.03 -5.05 2.70
CA VAL A 26 -12.19 -6.47 2.36
C VAL A 26 -12.85 -6.66 1.00
N GLU A 27 -13.85 -5.86 0.65
CA GLU A 27 -14.49 -5.91 -0.67
C GLU A 27 -13.54 -5.47 -1.80
N LEU A 28 -12.66 -4.52 -1.52
CA LEU A 28 -11.68 -4.03 -2.49
C LEU A 28 -10.53 -5.03 -2.73
N ASP A 29 -10.09 -5.75 -1.70
CA ASP A 29 -9.05 -6.79 -1.81
C ASP A 29 -9.66 -8.11 -2.28
N ALA A 30 -9.60 -8.38 -3.59
CA ALA A 30 -10.07 -9.63 -4.18
C ALA A 30 -9.42 -10.89 -3.54
N TYR A 31 -8.20 -10.78 -3.01
CA TYR A 31 -7.56 -11.88 -2.29
C TYR A 31 -8.28 -12.14 -0.94
N ALA A 32 -8.74 -11.09 -0.26
CA ALA A 32 -9.50 -11.20 0.98
C ALA A 32 -10.85 -11.89 0.81
N ALA A 33 -11.47 -11.82 -0.37
CA ALA A 33 -12.71 -12.54 -0.68
C ALA A 33 -12.53 -14.07 -0.54
N ALA A 34 -11.42 -14.60 -1.04
CA ALA A 34 -11.11 -16.03 -1.00
C ALA A 34 -10.37 -16.48 0.28
N HIS A 35 -9.68 -15.56 0.97
CA HIS A 35 -8.74 -15.93 2.03
C HIS A 35 -9.10 -15.30 3.38
N ALA A 36 -9.58 -16.13 4.31
CA ALA A 36 -10.01 -15.68 5.64
C ALA A 36 -8.88 -15.01 6.44
N HIS A 37 -7.65 -15.51 6.32
CA HIS A 37 -6.49 -14.93 7.01
C HIS A 37 -6.22 -13.49 6.56
N ARG A 38 -6.48 -13.13 5.29
CA ARG A 38 -6.34 -11.77 4.79
C ARG A 38 -7.38 -10.83 5.40
N ARG A 39 -8.61 -11.30 5.63
CA ARG A 39 -9.65 -10.51 6.32
C ARG A 39 -9.28 -10.21 7.77
N VAL A 40 -8.77 -11.23 8.48
CA VAL A 40 -8.28 -11.07 9.85
C VAL A 40 -7.11 -10.07 9.87
N PHE A 41 -6.14 -10.22 8.97
CA PHE A 41 -5.02 -9.30 8.84
C PHE A 41 -5.48 -7.83 8.61
N ILE A 42 -6.44 -7.62 7.70
CA ILE A 42 -7.00 -6.27 7.45
C ILE A 42 -7.67 -5.71 8.71
N HIS A 43 -8.52 -6.50 9.37
CA HIS A 43 -9.20 -6.09 10.60
C HIS A 43 -8.19 -5.68 11.68
N ASP A 44 -7.19 -6.52 11.94
CA ASP A 44 -6.20 -6.29 12.98
C ASP A 44 -5.34 -5.07 12.66
N ALA A 45 -4.96 -4.87 11.39
CA ALA A 45 -4.24 -3.68 10.95
C ALA A 45 -5.04 -2.38 11.20
N VAL A 46 -6.37 -2.41 11.01
CA VAL A 46 -7.24 -1.26 11.31
C VAL A 46 -7.34 -1.01 12.81
N VAL A 47 -7.60 -2.06 13.61
CA VAL A 47 -7.71 -1.96 15.07
C VAL A 47 -6.41 -1.44 15.69
N ASN A 48 -5.27 -1.91 15.19
CA ASN A 48 -3.95 -1.50 15.68
C ASN A 48 -3.46 -0.16 15.10
N GLN A 49 -4.27 0.57 14.34
CA GLN A 49 -3.91 1.86 13.71
C GLN A 49 -2.67 1.77 12.80
N GLN A 50 -2.56 0.65 12.08
CA GLN A 50 -1.50 0.34 11.13
C GLN A 50 -1.96 0.49 9.68
N CYS A 51 -3.23 0.82 9.44
CA CYS A 51 -3.82 0.86 8.10
C CYS A 51 -4.15 2.29 7.66
N LEU A 52 -3.58 2.71 6.52
CA LEU A 52 -3.92 3.95 5.84
C LEU A 52 -4.86 3.64 4.67
N VAL A 53 -5.90 4.47 4.49
CA VAL A 53 -6.87 4.34 3.39
C VAL A 53 -6.85 5.59 2.52
N ALA A 54 -6.96 5.38 1.20
CA ALA A 54 -7.19 6.40 0.21
C ALA A 54 -8.68 6.40 -0.15
N VAL A 55 -9.34 7.55 0.00
CA VAL A 55 -10.77 7.71 -0.31
C VAL A 55 -11.00 8.83 -1.31
N SER A 56 -11.93 8.62 -2.25
CA SER A 56 -12.47 9.64 -3.16
C SER A 56 -13.98 9.50 -3.22
N ASP A 57 -14.71 10.62 -3.15
CA ASP A 57 -16.19 10.62 -3.22
C ASP A 57 -16.85 9.57 -2.30
N HIS A 58 -16.28 9.39 -1.11
CA HIS A 58 -16.67 8.38 -0.10
C HIS A 58 -16.45 6.90 -0.49
N ALA A 59 -15.81 6.63 -1.62
CA ALA A 59 -15.40 5.28 -2.01
C ALA A 59 -13.94 5.00 -1.66
N CYS A 60 -13.66 3.76 -1.24
CA CYS A 60 -12.30 3.30 -1.02
C CYS A 60 -11.58 3.12 -2.37
N ALA A 61 -10.50 3.87 -2.58
CA ALA A 61 -9.66 3.77 -3.77
C ALA A 61 -8.47 2.82 -3.56
N GLY A 62 -8.10 2.56 -2.31
CA GLY A 62 -7.01 1.66 -1.95
C GLY A 62 -6.60 1.83 -0.49
N TYR A 63 -5.74 0.93 -0.01
CA TYR A 63 -5.20 0.99 1.35
C TYR A 63 -3.77 0.46 1.41
N LEU A 64 -3.12 0.75 2.52
CA LEU A 64 -1.76 0.34 2.84
C LEU A 64 -1.66 -0.06 4.31
N VAL A 65 -0.91 -1.12 4.61
CA VAL A 65 -0.59 -1.51 5.98
C VAL A 65 0.88 -1.20 6.29
N LEU A 66 1.12 -0.38 7.31
CA LEU A 66 2.42 0.03 7.83
C LEU A 66 2.61 -0.55 9.24
N THR A 67 3.59 -1.43 9.39
CA THR A 67 4.01 -2.01 10.66
C THR A 67 5.41 -1.50 11.06
N HIS A 68 5.90 -1.87 12.24
CA HIS A 68 7.24 -1.54 12.76
C HIS A 68 7.94 -2.77 13.34
N ASP A 69 7.69 -3.95 12.76
CA ASP A 69 8.14 -5.26 13.25
C ASP A 69 9.22 -5.91 12.35
N PHE A 70 9.58 -5.29 11.22
CA PHE A 70 10.63 -5.79 10.34
C PHE A 70 12.01 -5.38 10.87
N PHE A 71 12.60 -6.19 11.74
CA PHE A 71 13.86 -5.89 12.44
C PHE A 71 13.81 -4.53 13.15
N ASP A 72 12.70 -4.24 13.83
CA ASP A 72 12.41 -2.97 14.50
C ASP A 72 12.41 -1.73 13.58
N HIS A 73 12.22 -1.94 12.27
CA HIS A 73 12.05 -0.89 11.27
C HIS A 73 10.62 -0.88 10.70
N GLY A 74 10.22 0.28 10.18
CA GLY A 74 8.97 0.43 9.46
C GLY A 74 8.92 -0.50 8.25
N PHE A 75 7.79 -1.16 8.03
CA PHE A 75 7.57 -2.07 6.92
C PHE A 75 6.20 -1.86 6.29
N ILE A 76 6.18 -1.74 4.96
CA ILE A 76 4.96 -1.70 4.17
C ILE A 76 4.56 -3.13 3.86
N ALA A 77 3.71 -3.68 4.72
CA ALA A 77 3.31 -5.08 4.67
C ALA A 77 2.34 -5.38 3.52
N LEU A 78 1.57 -4.38 3.08
CA LEU A 78 0.59 -4.55 2.02
C LEU A 78 0.24 -3.21 1.38
N VAL A 79 0.06 -3.21 0.05
CA VAL A 79 -0.55 -2.10 -0.69
C VAL A 79 -1.58 -2.68 -1.65
N VAL A 80 -2.82 -2.22 -1.59
CA VAL A 80 -3.89 -2.62 -2.50
C VAL A 80 -4.56 -1.36 -3.06
N VAL A 81 -4.81 -1.35 -4.37
CA VAL A 81 -5.52 -0.26 -5.06
C VAL A 81 -6.64 -0.86 -5.88
N SER A 82 -7.83 -0.25 -5.78
CA SER A 82 -9.01 -0.61 -6.58
C SER A 82 -8.63 -0.68 -8.06
N PRO A 83 -9.01 -1.73 -8.81
CA PRO A 83 -8.70 -1.86 -10.23
C PRO A 83 -9.07 -0.62 -11.05
N THR A 84 -10.19 0.04 -10.70
CA THR A 84 -10.68 1.26 -11.37
C THR A 84 -9.88 2.52 -11.05
N CYS A 85 -9.06 2.50 -9.99
CA CYS A 85 -8.22 3.62 -9.55
C CYS A 85 -6.72 3.37 -9.78
N GLN A 86 -6.35 2.23 -10.37
CA GLN A 86 -4.96 1.91 -10.69
C GLN A 86 -4.39 2.87 -11.74
N ARG A 87 -3.05 3.02 -11.72
CA ARG A 87 -2.29 3.91 -12.63
C ARG A 87 -2.63 5.41 -12.53
N GLN A 88 -3.45 5.82 -11.57
CA GLN A 88 -3.80 7.22 -11.35
C GLN A 88 -3.00 7.87 -10.20
N GLY A 89 -2.13 7.11 -9.53
CA GLY A 89 -1.22 7.62 -8.49
C GLY A 89 -1.64 7.35 -7.05
N VAL A 90 -2.75 6.64 -6.82
CA VAL A 90 -3.23 6.25 -5.48
C VAL A 90 -2.13 5.61 -4.63
N ALA A 91 -1.47 4.57 -5.17
CA ALA A 91 -0.41 3.86 -4.45
C ALA A 91 0.75 4.78 -4.05
N LEU A 92 1.15 5.72 -4.91
CA LEU A 92 2.22 6.67 -4.58
C LEU A 92 1.84 7.61 -3.44
N ARG A 93 0.56 8.04 -3.38
CA ARG A 93 0.07 8.87 -2.27
C ARG A 93 0.00 8.08 -0.97
N LEU A 94 -0.42 6.81 -1.02
CA LEU A 94 -0.38 5.90 0.13
C LEU A 94 1.06 5.71 0.63
N LEU A 95 2.01 5.44 -0.26
CA LEU A 95 3.44 5.31 0.10
C LEU A 95 3.99 6.60 0.73
N ALA A 96 3.70 7.77 0.15
CA ALA A 96 4.13 9.05 0.71
C ALA A 96 3.54 9.32 2.11
N ALA A 97 2.29 8.92 2.34
CA ALA A 97 1.67 9.01 3.66
C ALA A 97 2.30 8.01 4.66
N ALA A 98 2.66 6.80 4.21
CA ALA A 98 3.36 5.82 5.03
C ALA A 98 4.76 6.30 5.41
N GLU A 99 5.48 6.96 4.50
CA GLU A 99 6.76 7.62 4.78
C GLU A 99 6.62 8.68 5.87
N ALA A 100 5.61 9.55 5.76
CA ALA A 100 5.35 10.59 6.76
C ALA A 100 4.91 10.02 8.12
N ALA A 101 4.24 8.86 8.14
CA ALA A 101 3.80 8.19 9.35
C ALA A 101 4.87 7.26 9.96
N CYS A 102 5.94 6.97 9.22
CA CYS A 102 6.98 6.06 9.66
C CYS A 102 7.78 6.66 10.84
N LYS A 103 7.97 5.87 11.88
CA LYS A 103 8.63 6.29 13.14
C LYS A 103 10.13 5.95 13.17
N THR A 104 10.66 5.39 12.10
CA THR A 104 12.03 4.88 12.03
C THR A 104 12.80 5.49 10.87
N PRO A 105 14.14 5.64 10.96
CA PRO A 105 14.94 6.22 9.88
C PRO A 105 14.98 5.41 8.57
N LYS A 106 14.48 4.17 8.61
CA LYS A 106 14.38 3.28 7.44
C LYS A 106 12.96 2.79 7.32
N LEU A 107 12.47 2.75 6.08
CA LEU A 107 11.21 2.14 5.71
C LEU A 107 11.49 1.07 4.68
N PHE A 108 11.03 -0.13 4.96
CA PHE A 108 11.17 -1.30 4.10
C PHE A 108 9.85 -1.65 3.43
N ALA A 109 9.94 -2.33 2.30
CA ALA A 109 8.82 -2.95 1.61
C ALA A 109 9.36 -4.19 0.88
N SER A 110 8.48 -5.12 0.52
CA SER A 110 8.84 -6.19 -0.39
C SER A 110 7.78 -6.37 -1.48
N THR A 111 8.17 -7.04 -2.55
CA THR A 111 7.24 -7.57 -3.54
C THR A 111 7.88 -8.75 -4.26
N ASN A 112 7.07 -9.72 -4.67
CA ASN A 112 7.54 -10.83 -5.51
C ASN A 112 8.34 -10.37 -6.74
N ALA A 113 9.33 -11.19 -7.11
CA ALA A 113 10.18 -11.00 -8.28
C ALA A 113 9.38 -10.99 -9.60
N SER A 114 8.23 -11.64 -9.69
CA SER A 114 7.35 -11.59 -10.86
C SER A 114 6.54 -10.28 -10.97
N ASN A 115 6.32 -9.58 -9.86
CA ASN A 115 5.44 -8.40 -9.80
C ASN A 115 6.14 -7.11 -10.27
N ARG A 116 6.33 -7.01 -11.58
CA ARG A 116 6.98 -5.85 -12.23
C ARG A 116 6.29 -4.52 -11.97
N ALA A 117 4.97 -4.52 -11.79
CA ALA A 117 4.21 -3.30 -11.51
C ALA A 117 4.56 -2.72 -10.13
N SER A 118 4.64 -3.58 -9.11
CA SER A 118 5.05 -3.19 -7.76
C SER A 118 6.53 -2.79 -7.72
N GLN A 119 7.43 -3.50 -8.41
CA GLN A 119 8.86 -3.12 -8.50
C GLN A 119 9.05 -1.72 -9.13
N ALA A 120 8.29 -1.41 -10.19
CA ALA A 120 8.28 -0.09 -10.81
C ALA A 120 7.71 0.98 -9.87
N LEU A 121 6.69 0.65 -9.08
CA LEU A 121 6.13 1.53 -8.06
C LEU A 121 7.17 1.85 -6.98
N MET A 122 7.87 0.85 -6.43
CA MET A 122 8.91 1.05 -5.42
C MET A 122 10.02 1.96 -5.93
N THR A 123 10.52 1.71 -7.14
CA THR A 123 11.52 2.56 -7.79
C THR A 123 11.01 4.00 -7.95
N LYS A 124 9.76 4.17 -8.41
CA LYS A 124 9.17 5.51 -8.60
C LYS A 124 8.94 6.25 -7.27
N ALA A 125 8.69 5.52 -6.18
CA ALA A 125 8.60 6.07 -4.84
C ALA A 125 9.98 6.37 -4.22
N GLY A 126 11.08 6.07 -4.89
CA GLY A 126 12.44 6.35 -4.42
C GLY A 126 12.98 5.32 -3.43
N PHE A 127 12.38 4.13 -3.38
CA PHE A 127 12.99 2.98 -2.71
C PHE A 127 14.12 2.42 -3.58
N ILE A 128 15.13 1.84 -2.94
CA ILE A 128 16.23 1.12 -3.60
C ILE A 128 16.19 -0.37 -3.24
N PRO A 129 16.67 -1.26 -4.12
CA PRO A 129 16.81 -2.68 -3.78
C PRO A 129 17.71 -2.88 -2.55
N SER A 130 17.33 -3.80 -1.67
CA SER A 130 17.99 -4.04 -0.38
C SER A 130 18.16 -5.53 -0.04
N GLY A 131 17.94 -6.41 -1.01
CA GLY A 131 18.10 -7.85 -0.84
C GLY A 131 16.92 -8.64 -1.38
N GLN A 132 16.87 -9.90 -1.00
CA GLN A 132 15.84 -10.84 -1.43
C GLN A 132 15.62 -11.87 -0.34
N ILE A 133 14.37 -12.32 -0.18
CA ILE A 133 14.01 -13.42 0.69
C ILE A 133 13.52 -14.55 -0.21
N GLU A 134 14.24 -15.67 -0.17
CA GLU A 134 13.92 -16.89 -0.89
C GLU A 134 13.05 -17.81 -0.03
N ASN A 135 12.55 -18.90 -0.62
CA ASN A 135 11.80 -19.95 0.07
C ASN A 135 10.45 -19.50 0.69
N LEU A 136 9.81 -18.48 0.12
CA LEU A 136 8.44 -18.06 0.46
C LEU A 136 7.44 -18.62 -0.56
N ASP A 137 7.48 -18.11 -1.79
CA ASP A 137 6.74 -18.64 -2.94
C ASP A 137 7.68 -19.45 -3.84
N GLU A 138 7.18 -20.55 -4.40
CA GLU A 138 7.94 -21.41 -5.32
C GLU A 138 8.31 -20.62 -6.58
N ASP A 139 9.61 -20.57 -6.89
CA ASP A 139 10.20 -19.86 -8.03
C ASP A 139 9.89 -18.34 -8.12
N ASP A 140 9.34 -17.72 -7.07
CA ASP A 140 8.98 -16.29 -7.05
C ASP A 140 9.38 -15.55 -5.76
N PRO A 141 10.70 -15.44 -5.48
CA PRO A 141 11.22 -14.84 -4.27
C PRO A 141 10.81 -13.37 -4.06
N GLU A 142 10.75 -12.94 -2.80
CA GLU A 142 10.41 -11.57 -2.40
C GLU A 142 11.61 -10.63 -2.56
N CYS A 143 11.52 -9.66 -3.46
CA CYS A 143 12.51 -8.59 -3.60
C CYS A 143 12.29 -7.55 -2.49
N VAL A 144 13.30 -7.35 -1.63
CA VAL A 144 13.25 -6.39 -0.53
C VAL A 144 13.76 -5.03 -1.00
N TYR A 145 13.08 -3.97 -0.58
CA TYR A 145 13.38 -2.58 -0.89
C TYR A 145 13.52 -1.77 0.39
N VAL A 146 14.38 -0.75 0.38
CA VAL A 146 14.56 0.19 1.49
C VAL A 146 14.48 1.63 1.00
N LYS A 147 13.90 2.51 1.82
CA LYS A 147 14.00 3.95 1.71
C LYS A 147 14.53 4.53 3.01
N PHE A 148 15.56 5.36 2.92
CA PHE A 148 16.11 6.08 4.05
C PHE A 148 15.33 7.38 4.26
N LEU A 149 14.73 7.52 5.42
CA LEU A 149 13.96 8.69 5.83
C LEU A 149 14.88 9.65 6.60
N ARG A 150 14.60 10.96 6.48
CA ARG A 150 15.37 12.04 7.11
C ARG A 150 14.80 12.41 8.47
#